data_AF-A0A1F9A698-F1
#
_entry.id   AF-A0A1F9A698-F1
#
_cell.length_a   1.000
_cell.length_b   1.000
_cell.length_c   1.000
_cell.angle_alpha   90.00
_cell.angle_beta   90.00
_cell.angle_gamma   90.00
#
_symmetry.space_group_name_H-M   'P 1'
#
loop_
_entity.id
_entity.type
_entity.pdbx_description
1 polymer ?
#
loop_
_entity_poly.entity_id
_entity_poly.type
_entity_poly.pdbx_seq_one_letter_code
_entity_poly.pdbx_strand_id
1 'polypeptide(L)' 'MADIFSLDGKVAVVIGGGGIGKALALGLARQGAKAASLHPIGRLAKAEELIGACVFLASPASDYMTGQIIYADGGRSYIV' A
#
# COMPACT_ATOMS: atom_id res chain seq x y z
N MET A 1 25.11 -7.30 -26.12
CA MET A 1 23.79 -7.95 -26.02
C MET A 1 23.02 -7.20 -24.96
N ALA A 2 21.86 -6.60 -25.26
CA ALA A 2 21.04 -6.00 -24.22
C ALA A 2 20.52 -7.14 -23.31
N ASP A 3 20.65 -6.99 -22.00
CA ASP A 3 20.06 -7.94 -21.05
C ASP A 3 18.54 -7.84 -21.15
N ILE A 4 17.91 -8.91 -21.67
CA ILE A 4 16.47 -8.97 -21.90
C ILE A 4 15.65 -8.90 -20.60
N PHE A 5 16.31 -9.04 -19.44
CA PHE A 5 15.70 -8.93 -18.12
C PHE A 5 15.87 -7.55 -17.49
N SER A 6 16.66 -6.64 -18.07
CA SER A 6 16.75 -5.25 -17.61
C SER A 6 15.43 -4.51 -17.87
N LEU A 7 14.97 -3.78 -16.84
CA LEU A 7 13.80 -2.92 -16.86
C LEU A 7 14.20 -1.43 -16.78
N ASP A 8 15.46 -1.09 -17.08
CA ASP A 8 15.95 0.28 -17.03
C ASP A 8 15.09 1.22 -17.89
N GLY A 9 14.67 2.34 -17.28
CA GLY A 9 13.82 3.34 -17.93
C GLY A 9 12.35 2.94 -18.09
N LYS A 10 11.92 1.77 -17.60
CA LYS A 10 10.52 1.33 -17.61
C LYS A 10 9.79 1.75 -16.33
N VAL A 11 8.49 2.03 -16.45
CA VAL A 11 7.59 2.27 -15.31
C VAL A 11 6.71 1.04 -15.15
N ALA A 12 6.63 0.49 -13.93
CA ALA A 12 5.82 -0.67 -13.62
C ALA A 12 4.88 -0.37 -12.45
N VAL A 13 3.60 -0.66 -12.64
CA VAL A 13 2.56 -0.50 -11.61
C VAL A 13 2.19 -1.89 -11.10
N VAL A 14 2.30 -2.09 -9.79
CA VAL A 14 1.87 -3.34 -9.14
C VAL A 14 0.54 -3.10 -8.46
N ILE A 15 -0.51 -3.77 -8.94
CA ILE A 15 -1.84 -3.73 -8.34
C ILE A 15 -1.81 -4.53 -7.03
N GLY A 16 -1.94 -3.82 -5.91
CA GLY A 16 -1.78 -4.35 -4.54
C GLY A 16 -0.36 -4.12 -3.98
N GLY A 17 -0.27 -3.68 -2.71
CA GLY A 17 1.02 -3.31 -2.09
C GLY A 17 1.43 -4.15 -0.88
N GLY A 18 0.64 -5.16 -0.51
CA GLY A 18 0.91 -6.10 0.59
C GLY A 18 1.50 -7.42 0.12
N GLY A 19 2.25 -8.10 1.01
CA GLY A 19 2.80 -9.44 0.76
C GLY A 19 3.52 -9.58 -0.58
N ILE A 20 2.92 -10.36 -1.49
CA ILE A 20 3.43 -10.64 -2.84
C ILE A 20 3.56 -9.36 -3.68
N GLY A 21 2.62 -8.43 -3.59
CA GLY A 21 2.67 -7.17 -4.37
C GLY A 21 3.89 -6.31 -4.02
N LYS A 22 4.26 -6.26 -2.73
CA LYS A 22 5.50 -5.61 -2.28
C LYS A 22 6.73 -6.34 -2.81
N ALA A 23 6.74 -7.68 -2.74
CA ALA A 23 7.85 -8.48 -3.23
C ALA A 23 8.07 -8.29 -4.74
N LEU A 24 6.99 -8.25 -5.52
CA LEU A 24 7.02 -7.95 -6.95
C LEU A 24 7.50 -6.53 -7.21
N ALA A 25 6.97 -5.51 -6.52
CA ALA A 25 7.41 -4.13 -6.69
C ALA A 25 8.91 -3.96 -6.41
N LEU A 26 9.42 -4.58 -5.34
CA LEU A 26 10.85 -4.57 -5.00
C LEU A 26 11.70 -5.36 -6.00
N GLY A 27 11.19 -6.49 -6.51
CA GLY A 27 11.85 -7.27 -7.57
C GLY A 27 11.99 -6.46 -8.87
N LEU A 28 10.90 -5.81 -9.29
CA LEU A 28 10.88 -4.94 -10.47
C LEU A 28 11.80 -3.73 -10.30
N ALA A 29 11.80 -3.10 -9.12
CA ALA A 29 12.72 -2.00 -8.81
C ALA A 29 14.19 -2.44 -8.88
N ARG A 30 14.52 -3.65 -8.39
CA ARG A 30 15.88 -4.21 -8.48
C ARG A 30 16.36 -4.44 -9.91
N GLN A 31 15.43 -4.64 -10.86
CA GLN A 31 15.74 -4.77 -12.28
C GLN A 31 15.77 -3.42 -13.01
N GLY A 32 15.67 -2.29 -12.31
CA GLY A 32 15.77 -0.95 -12.91
C GLY A 32 14.44 -0.28 -13.25
N ALA A 33 13.31 -0.93 -12.97
CA ALA A 33 12.00 -0.31 -13.15
C ALA A 33 11.75 0.77 -12.10
N LYS A 34 11.12 1.87 -12.49
CA LYS A 34 10.46 2.77 -11.55
C LYS A 34 9.17 2.09 -11.06
N ALA A 35 9.26 1.39 -9.92
CA ALA A 35 8.12 0.70 -9.30
C ALA A 35 7.57 1.51 -8.13
N ALA A 36 6.27 1.76 -8.13
CA ALA A 36 5.57 2.43 -7.04
C ALA A 36 4.79 1.41 -6.20
N SER A 37 5.00 1.41 -4.88
CA SER A 37 4.07 0.78 -3.94
C SER A 37 2.79 1.62 -3.91
N LEU A 38 1.63 0.97 -3.92
CA LEU A 38 0.35 1.67 -3.84
C LEU A 38 0.05 2.27 -2.46
N HIS A 39 0.96 2.23 -1.50
CA HIS A 39 0.76 2.91 -0.22
C HIS A 39 1.56 4.21 -0.26
N PRO A 40 0.94 5.40 -0.34
CA PRO A 40 1.62 6.69 -0.22
C PRO A 40 2.60 6.79 0.96
N ILE A 41 2.26 6.15 2.09
CA ILE A 41 3.14 6.07 3.27
C ILE A 41 4.43 5.24 3.04
N GLY A 42 4.56 4.56 1.91
CA GLY A 42 5.78 3.84 1.48
C GLY A 42 6.02 2.50 2.19
N ARG A 43 5.10 2.05 3.06
CA ARG A 43 5.23 0.82 3.83
C ARG A 43 3.89 0.18 4.16
N LEU A 44 3.95 -1.05 4.66
CA LEU A 44 2.79 -1.72 5.23
C LEU A 44 2.53 -1.21 6.64
N ALA A 45 1.25 -1.21 7.01
CA ALA A 45 0.82 -1.00 8.37
C ALA A 45 1.29 -2.16 9.25
N LYS A 46 1.69 -1.85 10.47
CA LYS A 46 1.79 -2.80 11.57
C LYS A 46 0.42 -2.93 12.24
N ALA A 47 0.18 -4.04 12.94
CA ALA A 47 -1.10 -4.29 13.60
C ALA A 47 -1.46 -3.19 14.61
N GLU A 48 -0.45 -2.65 15.30
CA GLU A 48 -0.63 -1.62 16.33
C GLU A 48 -1.17 -0.32 15.76
N GLU A 49 -0.90 -0.05 14.49
CA GLU A 49 -1.35 1.17 13.81
C GLU A 49 -2.83 1.15 13.46
N LEU A 50 -3.48 -0.03 13.51
CA LEU A 50 -4.92 -0.17 13.32
C LEU A 50 -5.71 -0.07 14.63
N ILE A 51 -5.03 -0.24 15.78
CA ILE A 51 -5.68 -0.24 17.10
C ILE A 51 -6.44 1.06 17.32
N GLY A 52 -5.87 2.21 16.95
CA GLY A 52 -6.53 3.51 17.11
C GLY A 52 -7.86 3.60 16.37
N ALA A 53 -7.92 3.09 15.14
CA ALA A 53 -9.15 3.05 14.36
C ALA A 53 -10.20 2.12 14.98
N CYS A 54 -9.77 0.95 15.48
CA CYS A 54 -10.64 0.01 16.18
C CYS A 54 -11.18 0.59 17.50
N VAL A 55 -10.32 1.24 18.30
CA VAL A 55 -10.70 1.90 19.55
C VAL A 55 -11.69 3.03 19.28
N PHE A 56 -11.45 3.86 18.27
CA PHE A 56 -12.37 4.91 17.88
C PHE A 56 -13.77 4.34 17.57
N LEU A 57 -13.84 3.34 16.69
CA LEU A 57 -15.09 2.67 16.29
C LEU A 57 -15.78 1.92 17.43
N ALA A 58 -15.04 1.49 18.45
CA ALA A 58 -15.58 0.83 19.64
C ALA A 58 -15.95 1.81 20.76
N SER A 59 -15.63 3.11 20.61
CA SER A 59 -15.81 4.11 21.65
C SER A 59 -17.05 4.99 21.43
N PRO A 60 -17.55 5.66 22.48
CA PRO A 60 -18.64 6.63 22.37
C PRO A 60 -18.37 7.78 21.39
N ALA A 61 -17.09 8.04 21.05
CA ALA A 61 -16.74 9.05 20.05
C ALA A 61 -17.32 8.75 18.64
N SER A 62 -17.78 7.52 18.42
CA SER A 62 -18.39 7.07 17.17
C SER A 62 -19.91 6.84 17.26
N ASP A 63 -20.59 7.25 18.34
CA ASP A 63 -22.02 6.93 18.57
C ASP A 63 -22.98 7.40 17.46
N TYR A 64 -22.59 8.43 16.69
CA TYR A 64 -23.36 8.91 15.54
C TYR A 64 -22.81 8.43 14.18
N MET A 65 -21.84 7.52 14.17
CA MET A 65 -21.15 7.05 12.98
C MET A 65 -21.42 5.56 12.76
N THR A 66 -22.34 5.27 11.84
CA THR A 66 -22.65 3.90 11.41
C THR A 66 -22.64 3.77 9.89
N GLY A 67 -22.43 2.55 9.38
CA GLY A 67 -22.39 2.24 7.95
C GLY A 67 -21.20 2.85 7.18
N GLN A 68 -20.21 3.41 7.87
CA GLN A 68 -19.05 4.05 7.25
C GLN A 68 -17.90 3.06 7.00
N ILE A 69 -17.16 3.29 5.91
CA ILE A 69 -15.89 2.61 5.64
C ILE A 69 -14.77 3.61 5.98
N ILE A 70 -14.00 3.30 7.02
CA ILE A 70 -12.83 4.12 7.42
C ILE A 70 -11.55 3.46 6.86
N TYR A 71 -10.84 4.17 5.99
CA TYR A 71 -9.59 3.70 5.41
C TYR A 71 -8.40 3.99 6.32
N ALA A 72 -7.92 2.96 7.01
CA ALA A 72 -6.65 2.96 7.76
C ALA A 72 -5.58 2.18 6.97
N ASP A 73 -5.26 2.63 5.75
CA ASP A 73 -4.47 1.84 4.78
C ASP A 73 -3.23 2.56 4.23
N GLY A 74 -2.77 3.62 4.90
CA GLY A 74 -1.58 4.36 4.47
C GLY A 74 -1.76 5.13 3.15
N GLY A 75 -3.01 5.40 2.75
CA GLY A 75 -3.39 6.20 1.58
C GLY A 75 -3.65 5.39 0.32
N ARG A 76 -3.73 4.06 0.41
CA ARG A 76 -3.82 3.17 -0.75
C ARG A 76 -5.11 3.34 -1.53
N SER A 77 -6.24 3.48 -0.84
CA SER A 77 -7.56 3.64 -1.47
C SER A 77 -7.76 4.95 -2.25
N TYR A 78 -6.83 5.91 -2.17
CA TYR A 78 -6.98 7.24 -2.80
C TYR A 78 -6.01 7.50 -3.96
N ILE A 79 -5.23 6.50 -4.36
CA ILE A 79 -4.26 6.63 -5.46
C ILE A 79 -4.46 5.62 -6.60
N VAL A 80 -5.53 4.83 -6.56
CA VAL A 80 -5.95 3.88 -7.61
C VAL A 80 -7.41 4.05 -7.99
#